data_AF-A0A078JSU7-F1
#
_entry.id   AF-A0A078JSU7-F1
#
_cell.length_a   1.000
_cell.length_b   1.000
_cell.length_c   1.000
_cell.angle_alpha   90.00
_cell.angle_beta   90.00
_cell.angle_gamma   90.00
#
_symmetry.space_group_name_H-M   'P 1'
#
loop_
_entity.id
_entity.type
_entity.pdbx_description
1 polymer ?
#
loop_
_entity_poly.entity_id
_entity_poly.type
_entity_poly.pdbx_seq_one_letter_code
_entity_poly.pdbx_strand_id
1 'polypeptide(L)'
;MELLCRHYTIICQSNKVWGTNIDDVYAPVNYNDTHWIAMWISIPKRHIVVWDNICFSISPEELDVVMEHFLYMVPYLLVEPELVIVACTL
;
A
#
# COMPACT_ATOMS: atom_id res chain seq x y z
N MET A 1 1.94 -22.98 0.61
CA MET A 1 0.73 -22.56 -0.12
C MET A 1 1.17 -21.51 -1.13
N GLU A 2 1.72 -21.97 -2.25
CA GLU A 2 2.14 -21.11 -3.36
C GLU A 2 0.88 -20.60 -4.05
N LEU A 3 0.46 -19.38 -3.71
CA LEU A 3 -0.64 -18.74 -4.41
C LEU A 3 -0.12 -18.27 -5.77
N LEU A 4 -0.62 -18.96 -6.78
CA LEU A 4 -0.37 -18.82 -8.20
C LEU A 4 -0.86 -17.45 -8.73
N CYS A 5 -0.24 -16.35 -8.31
CA CYS A 5 -0.52 -15.00 -8.83
C CYS A 5 0.30 -14.72 -10.11
N ARG A 6 0.43 -15.70 -11.00
CA ARG A 6 1.06 -15.53 -12.31
C ARG A 6 -0.04 -15.65 -13.37
N HIS A 7 -0.33 -14.54 -14.06
CA HIS A 7 -1.09 -14.42 -15.33
C HIS A 7 -2.49 -13.79 -15.33
N TYR A 8 -2.86 -12.97 -14.34
CA TYR A 8 -4.00 -12.05 -14.53
C TYR A 8 -3.62 -10.64 -14.10
N THR A 9 -3.02 -9.87 -15.02
CA THR A 9 -2.97 -8.41 -14.90
C THR A 9 -4.37 -7.89 -15.24
N ILE A 10 -5.29 -7.92 -14.28
CA ILE A 10 -6.58 -7.23 -14.42
C ILE A 10 -6.32 -5.76 -14.15
N ILE A 11 -6.24 -4.99 -15.24
CA ILE A 11 -6.10 -3.54 -15.23
C ILE A 11 -7.51 -2.94 -15.23
N CYS A 12 -7.93 -2.37 -14.11
CA CYS A 12 -9.22 -1.68 -14.00
C CYS A 12 -8.98 -0.19 -13.74
N GLN A 13 -9.40 0.66 -14.68
CA GLN A 13 -9.44 2.11 -14.47
C GLN A 13 -10.68 2.48 -13.65
N SER A 14 -10.48 3.18 -12.54
CA SER A 14 -11.58 3.61 -11.66
C SER A 14 -12.22 4.94 -12.09
N ASN A 15 -11.54 5.73 -12.93
CA ASN A 15 -11.89 7.11 -13.29
C ASN A 15 -12.12 8.01 -12.05
N LYS A 16 -11.45 7.71 -10.93
CA LYS A 16 -11.53 8.47 -9.69
C LYS A 16 -10.26 9.30 -9.50
N VAL A 17 -10.42 10.55 -9.10
CA VAL A 17 -9.31 11.45 -8.80
C VAL A 17 -8.83 11.20 -7.37
N TRP A 18 -7.55 10.87 -7.20
CA TRP A 18 -6.91 10.69 -5.90
C TRP A 18 -6.89 12.00 -5.10
N GLY A 19 -7.16 11.93 -3.80
CA GLY A 19 -7.33 13.09 -2.92
C GLY A 19 -8.61 13.91 -3.15
N THR A 20 -9.48 13.50 -4.07
CA THR A 20 -10.82 14.10 -4.27
C THR A 20 -11.94 13.07 -4.17
N ASN A 21 -11.74 11.91 -4.79
CA ASN A 21 -12.68 10.78 -4.78
C ASN A 21 -12.13 9.57 -4.00
N ILE A 22 -10.82 9.52 -3.79
CA ILE A 22 -10.12 8.49 -3.02
C ILE A 22 -9.30 9.22 -1.96
N ASP A 23 -9.66 9.05 -0.69
CA ASP A 23 -9.01 9.75 0.42
C ASP A 23 -7.95 8.89 1.12
N ASP A 24 -8.15 7.57 1.14
CA ASP A 24 -7.38 6.66 1.96
C ASP A 24 -7.00 5.38 1.18
N VAL A 25 -5.78 4.89 1.42
CA VAL A 25 -5.28 3.59 0.95
C VAL A 25 -4.99 2.70 2.13
N TYR A 26 -5.44 1.45 2.06
CA TYR A 26 -5.06 0.41 3.00
C TYR A 26 -4.19 -0.62 2.29
N ALA A 27 -2.98 -0.84 2.81
CA ALA A 27 -2.02 -1.77 2.25
C ALA A 27 -1.57 -2.76 3.34
N PRO A 28 -1.84 -4.06 3.20
CA PRO A 28 -1.18 -5.06 4.01
C PRO A 28 0.25 -5.26 3.53
N VAL A 29 1.22 -5.24 4.44
CA VAL A 29 2.64 -5.47 4.13
C VAL A 29 3.11 -6.70 4.89
N ASN A 30 3.70 -7.64 4.16
CA ASN A 30 4.34 -8.79 4.76
C ASN A 30 5.80 -8.45 5.06
N TYR A 31 6.13 -8.40 6.36
CA TYR A 31 7.46 -8.22 6.87
C TYR A 31 8.16 -9.58 7.05
N ASN A 32 9.30 -9.74 6.38
CA ASN A 32 10.13 -10.95 6.43
C ASN A 32 9.37 -12.26 6.21
N ASP A 33 8.35 -12.27 5.35
CA ASP A 33 7.51 -13.44 5.04
C ASP A 33 6.83 -14.10 6.26
N THR A 34 6.80 -13.43 7.41
CA THR A 34 6.41 -14.02 8.70
C THR A 34 5.39 -13.19 9.45
N HIS A 35 5.35 -11.88 9.23
CA HIS A 35 4.53 -10.96 9.98
C HIS A 35 3.78 -10.00 9.08
N TRP A 36 2.51 -9.73 9.39
CA TRP A 36 1.70 -8.80 8.60
C TRP A 36 1.44 -7.53 9.38
N ILE A 37 1.82 -6.40 8.80
CA ILE A 37 1.47 -5.07 9.30
C ILE A 37 0.41 -4.45 8.38
N ALA A 38 -0.48 -3.64 8.95
CA ALA A 38 -1.45 -2.89 8.19
C ALA A 38 -0.99 -1.44 8.06
N MET A 39 -0.97 -0.92 6.84
CA MET A 39 -0.63 0.47 6.55
C MET A 39 -1.87 1.22 6.09
N TRP A 40 -2.06 2.41 6.64
CA TRP A 40 -3.07 3.37 6.22
C TRP A 40 -2.40 4.65 5.73
N ILE A 41 -2.59 4.99 4.46
CA ILE A 41 -2.09 6.21 3.84
C ILE A 41 -3.27 7.14 3.60
N SER A 42 -3.30 8.26 4.31
CA SER A 42 -4.32 9.30 4.10
C SER A 42 -3.76 10.39 3.20
N ILE A 43 -4.33 10.52 2.01
CA ILE A 43 -3.87 11.43 0.96
C ILE A 43 -4.16 12.89 1.33
N PRO A 44 -5.38 13.27 1.78
CA PRO A 44 -5.66 14.65 2.17
C PRO A 44 -4.79 15.11 3.34
N LYS A 45 -4.51 14.20 4.28
CA LYS A 45 -3.70 14.50 5.48
C LYS A 45 -2.20 14.35 5.25
N ARG A 46 -1.79 13.77 4.12
CA ARG A 46 -0.39 13.39 3.83
C ARG A 46 0.25 12.62 4.98
N HIS A 47 -0.51 11.68 5.54
CA HIS A 47 -0.11 10.96 6.74
C HIS A 47 -0.14 9.45 6.49
N ILE A 48 0.86 8.76 7.02
CA ILE A 48 0.92 7.30 7.00
C ILE A 48 0.87 6.81 8.44
N VAL A 49 -0.05 5.89 8.70
CA VAL A 49 -0.19 5.18 9.97
C VAL A 49 0.15 3.72 9.74
N VAL A 50 1.03 3.20 10.57
CA VAL A 50 1.39 1.78 10.57
C VAL A 50 0.80 1.14 11.82
N TRP A 51 0.04 0.06 11.62
CA TRP A 51 -0.50 -0.75 12.68
C TRP A 51 0.24 -2.08 12.72
N ASP A 52 0.86 -2.32 13.87
CA ASP A 52 1.53 -3.56 14.20
C ASP A 52 0.86 -4.15 15.45
N ASN A 53 0.38 -5.40 15.34
CA ASN A 53 -0.23 -6.11 16.46
C ASN A 53 0.80 -6.82 17.36
N ILE A 54 2.08 -6.86 16.96
CA ILE A 54 3.18 -7.38 17.75
C ILE A 54 4.11 -6.21 18.12
N CYS A 55 4.08 -5.81 19.38
CA CYS A 55 4.90 -4.69 19.85
C CYS A 55 6.39 -4.98 19.61
N PHE A 56 7.12 -4.02 19.03
CA PHE A 56 8.55 -4.10 18.70
C PHE A 56 8.93 -5.21 17.70
N SER A 57 7.98 -5.70 16.88
CA SER A 57 8.30 -6.70 15.86
C SER A 57 9.15 -6.16 14.70
N ILE A 58 9.06 -4.85 14.47
CA ILE A 58 9.84 -4.10 13.49
C ILE A 58 10.55 -2.94 14.20
N SER A 59 11.85 -2.77 13.96
CA SER A 59 12.56 -1.60 14.48
C SER A 59 12.18 -0.35 13.68
N PRO A 60 12.35 0.86 14.24
CA PRO A 60 12.17 2.09 13.47
C PRO A 60 13.04 2.14 12.20
N GLU A 61 14.29 1.64 12.26
CA GLU A 61 15.18 1.65 11.09
C GLU A 61 14.71 0.67 10.00
N GLU A 62 14.22 -0.50 10.39
CA GLU A 62 13.66 -1.48 9.45
C GLU A 62 12.37 -0.97 8.82
N LEU A 63 11.54 -0.27 9.62
CA LEU A 63 10.34 0.37 9.12
C LEU A 63 10.67 1.46 8.11
N ASP A 64 11.71 2.27 8.33
CA ASP A 64 12.13 3.31 7.39
C ASP A 64 12.46 2.75 5.99
N VAL A 65 13.11 1.58 5.92
CA VAL A 65 13.41 0.89 4.65
C VAL A 65 12.14 0.44 3.93
N VAL A 66 11.17 -0.10 4.68
CA VAL A 66 9.86 -0.46 4.13
C VAL A 66 9.14 0.79 3.62
N MET A 67 9.17 1.87 4.40
CA MET A 67 8.51 3.13 4.08
C MET A 67 9.09 3.81 2.84
N GLU A 68 10.39 3.67 2.55
CA GLU A 68 11.04 4.24 1.37
C GLU A 68 10.36 3.81 0.06
N HIS A 69 9.95 2.55 -0.03
CA HIS A 69 9.23 2.02 -1.20
C HIS A 69 7.89 2.75 -1.40
N PHE A 70 7.13 2.95 -0.32
CA PHE A 70 5.86 3.66 -0.37
C PHE A 70 6.04 5.16 -0.66
N LEU A 71 7.04 5.79 -0.07
CA LEU A 71 7.37 7.20 -0.32
C LEU A 71 7.75 7.44 -1.79
N TYR A 72 8.38 6.46 -2.44
CA TYR A 72 8.66 6.53 -3.86
C TYR A 72 7.39 6.30 -4.71
N MET A 73 6.58 5.29 -4.39
CA MET A 73 5.39 4.93 -5.18
C MET A 73 4.22 5.91 -5.05
N VAL A 74 3.97 6.44 -3.84
CA VAL A 74 2.79 7.28 -3.54
C VAL A 74 2.74 8.55 -4.39
N PRO A 75 3.84 9.32 -4.59
CA PRO A 75 3.83 10.45 -5.51
C PRO A 75 3.39 10.09 -6.93
N TYR A 76 3.79 8.93 -7.46
CA TYR A 76 3.33 8.47 -8.78
C TYR A 76 1.83 8.14 -8.78
N LEU A 77 1.31 7.54 -7.71
CA LEU A 77 -0.14 7.34 -7.51
C LEU A 77 -0.94 8.65 -7.48
N LEU A 78 -0.33 9.76 -7.04
CA LEU A 78 -1.00 11.04 -6.94
C LEU A 78 -0.90 11.90 -8.21
N VAL A 79 0.17 11.74 -8.99
CA VAL A 79 0.41 12.52 -10.23
C VAL A 79 -0.32 11.89 -11.42
N GLU A 80 -0.43 10.56 -11.46
CA GLU A 80 -1.14 9.86 -12.51
C GLU A 80 -2.52 9.40 -12.00
N PRO A 81 -3.62 10.13 -12.30
CA PRO A 81 -4.97 9.71 -11.91
C PRO A 81 -5.42 8.39 -12.56
N GLU A 82 -4.61 7.87 -13.48
CA GLU A 82 -4.81 6.61 -14.19
C GLU A 82 -4.17 5.41 -13.50
N LEU A 83 -3.47 5.62 -12.35
CA LEU A 83 -2.74 4.52 -11.74
C LEU A 83 -3.68 3.41 -11.27
N VAL A 84 -3.42 2.26 -11.88
CA VAL A 84 -4.16 1.01 -11.88
C VAL A 84 -4.07 0.38 -10.49
N ILE A 85 -5.20 0.29 -9.79
CA ILE A 85 -5.28 -0.54 -8.58
C ILE A 85 -5.40 -1.99 -9.05
N VAL A 86 -4.38 -2.81 -8.77
CA VAL A 86 -4.49 -4.27 -8.90
C VAL A 86 -5.41 -4.75 -7.78
N ALA A 87 -6.71 -4.77 -8.05
CA ALA A 87 -7.68 -5.40 -7.18
C ALA A 87 -7.59 -6.92 -7.37
N CYS A 88 -6.92 -7.62 -6.46
CA CYS A 88 -7.17 -9.04 -6.28
C CYS A 88 -8.54 -9.17 -5.59
N THR A 89 -9.59 -9.44 -6.35
CA THR A 89 -10.82 -9.99 -5.78
C THR A 89 -10.52 -11.40 -5.28
N LEU A 90 -10.81 -11.65 -4.00
CA LEU A 90 -10.84 -13.00 -3.41
C LEU A 90 -11.93 -13.85 -4.05
#